data_AF-W4JZP2-F1
#
_entry.id   AF-W4JZP2-F1
#
_cell.length_a   1.000
_cell.length_b   1.000
_cell.length_c   1.000
_cell.angle_alpha   90.00
_cell.angle_beta   90.00
_cell.angle_gamma   90.00
#
_symmetry.space_group_name_H-M   'P 1'
#
loop_
_entity.id
_entity.type
_entity.pdbx_description
1 polymer ?
#
loop_
_entity_poly.entity_id
_entity_poly.type
_entity_poly.pdbx_seq_one_letter_code
_entity_poly.pdbx_strand_id
1 'polypeptide(L)'
;MGFRQAAVLSSVSFFLGVLFICFNVDYRVLHTQLTDEVVGDAFQFYATFFNAPPAIKALLHAMMGIGILALVGKLHKWDESAVFFDGCSLGAFVFGIAVYTTVTIPSLRTIVDPVVGIDTRDDQIEAVRVLSAGNTILVVLLGAILVMQGGQEYAKRVEARELAKVLAAENASVDQNPNAAPVSASEKKEQ
;
A
#
# COMPACT_ATOMS: atom_id res chain seq x y z
N MET A 1 3.50 -2.83 -17.76
CA MET A 1 3.30 -3.38 -16.41
C MET A 1 4.18 -4.61 -16.22
N GLY A 2 5.20 -4.56 -15.35
CA GLY A 2 6.02 -5.75 -15.02
C GLY A 2 5.41 -6.56 -13.87
N PHE A 3 5.79 -7.83 -13.73
CA PHE A 3 5.30 -8.72 -12.65
C PHE A 3 5.43 -8.11 -11.25
N ARG A 4 6.50 -7.34 -10.99
CA ARG A 4 6.73 -6.67 -9.70
C ARG A 4 5.65 -5.63 -9.38
N GLN A 5 5.24 -4.83 -10.37
CA GLN A 5 4.20 -3.82 -10.18
C GLN A 5 2.84 -4.45 -9.92
N ALA A 6 2.51 -5.53 -10.64
CA ALA A 6 1.30 -6.30 -10.38
C ALA A 6 1.29 -6.86 -8.95
N ALA A 7 2.43 -7.38 -8.46
CA ALA A 7 2.55 -7.86 -7.09
C ALA A 7 2.32 -6.76 -6.02
N VAL A 8 2.86 -5.54 -6.24
CA VAL A 8 2.58 -4.39 -5.37
C VAL A 8 1.08 -4.07 -5.37
N LEU A 9 0.47 -3.92 -6.54
CA LEU A 9 -0.96 -3.58 -6.66
C LEU A 9 -1.85 -4.65 -6.03
N SER A 10 -1.55 -5.93 -6.22
CA SER A 10 -2.30 -7.03 -5.60
C SER A 10 -2.20 -7.00 -4.07
N SER A 11 -1.00 -6.79 -3.52
CA SER A 11 -0.80 -6.69 -2.06
C SER A 11 -1.54 -5.49 -1.46
N VAL A 12 -1.36 -4.31 -2.04
CA VAL A 12 -1.97 -3.07 -1.55
C VAL A 12 -3.50 -3.13 -1.66
N SER A 13 -4.03 -3.62 -2.79
CA SER A 13 -5.48 -3.74 -3.01
C SER A 13 -6.11 -4.78 -2.08
N PHE A 14 -5.40 -5.88 -1.80
CA PHE A 14 -5.86 -6.88 -0.84
C PHE A 14 -6.03 -6.28 0.56
N PHE A 15 -5.03 -5.54 1.07
CA PHE A 15 -5.14 -4.89 2.38
C PHE A 15 -6.17 -3.77 2.40
N LEU A 16 -6.31 -2.98 1.34
CA LEU A 16 -7.39 -2.01 1.22
C LEU A 16 -8.77 -2.68 1.26
N GLY A 17 -8.92 -3.86 0.67
CA GLY A 17 -10.13 -4.66 0.77
C GLY A 17 -10.43 -5.10 2.21
N VAL A 18 -9.42 -5.59 2.94
CA VAL A 18 -9.55 -5.94 4.37
C VAL A 18 -9.95 -4.71 5.20
N LEU A 19 -9.26 -3.59 5.00
CA LEU A 19 -9.54 -2.34 5.72
C LEU A 19 -10.90 -1.74 5.35
N PHE A 20 -11.38 -1.94 4.13
CA PHE A 20 -12.73 -1.54 3.73
C PHE A 20 -13.81 -2.33 4.49
N ILE A 21 -13.56 -3.60 4.82
CA ILE A 21 -14.45 -4.37 5.69
C ILE A 21 -14.43 -3.75 7.11
N CYS A 22 -13.24 -3.48 7.67
CA CYS A 22 -13.11 -2.82 8.97
C CYS A 22 -13.80 -1.45 9.03
N PHE A 23 -13.76 -0.69 7.93
CA PHE A 23 -14.36 0.64 7.84
C PHE A 23 -15.85 0.67 8.19
N ASN A 24 -16.61 -0.40 7.92
CA ASN A 24 -18.03 -0.48 8.25
C ASN A 24 -18.30 -0.39 9.76
N VAL A 25 -17.35 -0.83 10.57
CA VAL A 25 -17.39 -0.75 12.03
C VAL A 25 -16.66 0.51 12.52
N ASP A 26 -15.48 0.77 11.99
CA ASP A 26 -14.62 1.88 12.40
C ASP A 26 -15.29 3.24 12.20
N TYR A 27 -16.07 3.40 11.13
CA TYR A 27 -16.81 4.64 10.89
C TYR A 27 -17.77 4.97 12.03
N ARG A 28 -18.49 3.97 12.55
CA ARG A 28 -19.43 4.16 13.67
C ARG A 28 -18.67 4.54 14.94
N VAL A 29 -17.55 3.87 15.21
CA VAL A 29 -16.69 4.14 16.37
C VAL A 29 -16.13 5.58 16.34
N LEU A 30 -15.71 6.07 15.18
CA LEU A 30 -14.98 7.34 15.06
C LEU A 30 -15.87 8.55 14.79
N HIS A 31 -16.95 8.37 14.04
CA HIS A 31 -17.71 9.49 13.46
C HIS A 31 -19.18 9.55 13.87
N THR A 32 -19.65 8.61 14.70
CA THR A 32 -21.02 8.63 15.25
C THR A 32 -21.00 8.68 16.77
N GLN A 33 -22.18 8.75 17.40
CA GLN A 33 -22.25 8.69 18.86
C GLN A 33 -21.80 7.31 19.35
N LEU A 34 -20.87 7.30 20.30
CA LEU A 34 -20.29 6.09 20.86
C LEU A 34 -21.22 5.51 21.93
N THR A 35 -22.20 4.70 21.50
CA THR A 35 -23.11 3.97 22.39
C THR A 35 -22.54 2.62 22.79
N ASP A 36 -23.08 2.03 23.86
CA ASP A 36 -22.68 0.68 24.30
C ASP A 36 -22.90 -0.39 23.21
N GLU A 37 -23.91 -0.21 22.36
CA GLU A 37 -24.17 -1.06 21.20
C GLU A 37 -23.05 -0.95 20.16
N VAL A 38 -22.62 0.27 19.79
CA VAL A 38 -21.51 0.49 18.85
C VAL A 38 -20.22 -0.12 19.39
N VAL A 39 -19.95 0.04 20.68
CA VAL A 39 -18.80 -0.57 21.34
C VAL A 39 -18.90 -2.10 21.31
N GLY A 40 -20.06 -2.67 21.66
CA GLY A 40 -20.30 -4.10 21.64
C GLY A 40 -20.09 -4.72 20.26
N ASP A 41 -20.63 -4.10 19.21
CA ASP A 41 -20.47 -4.51 17.81
C ASP A 41 -18.99 -4.53 17.41
N ALA A 42 -18.24 -3.47 17.77
CA ALA A 42 -16.82 -3.39 17.46
C ALA A 42 -16.00 -4.49 18.17
N PHE A 43 -16.32 -4.79 19.42
CA PHE A 43 -15.63 -5.83 20.19
C PHE A 43 -15.87 -7.20 19.57
N GLN A 44 -17.11 -7.51 19.20
CA GLN A 44 -17.45 -8.77 18.54
C GLN A 44 -16.79 -8.90 17.16
N PHE A 45 -16.79 -7.83 16.38
CA PHE A 45 -16.13 -7.79 15.08
C PHE A 45 -14.62 -8.06 15.20
N TYR A 46 -13.94 -7.35 16.08
CA TYR A 46 -12.49 -7.50 16.25
C TYR A 46 -12.09 -8.81 16.94
N ALA A 47 -12.93 -9.36 17.82
CA ALA A 47 -12.76 -10.70 18.36
C ALA A 47 -12.80 -11.78 17.27
N THR A 48 -13.64 -11.61 16.24
CA THR A 48 -13.71 -12.54 15.11
C THR A 48 -12.38 -12.57 14.34
N PHE A 49 -11.80 -11.40 14.05
CA PHE A 49 -10.49 -11.32 13.37
C PHE A 49 -9.35 -11.86 14.24
N PHE A 50 -9.35 -11.53 15.54
CA PHE A 50 -8.30 -11.99 16.46
C PHE A 50 -8.31 -13.52 16.62
N ASN A 51 -9.50 -14.13 16.70
CA ASN A 51 -9.67 -15.57 16.87
C ASN A 51 -9.72 -16.36 15.56
N ALA A 52 -9.54 -15.71 14.41
CA ALA A 52 -9.52 -16.36 13.11
C ALA A 52 -8.46 -17.49 13.05
N PRO A 53 -8.70 -18.56 12.26
CA PRO A 53 -7.74 -19.64 12.09
C PRO A 53 -6.35 -19.12 11.70
N PRO A 54 -5.25 -19.77 12.14
CA PRO A 54 -3.89 -19.32 11.86
C PRO A 54 -3.59 -19.11 10.36
N ALA A 55 -4.28 -19.84 9.48
CA ALA A 55 -4.18 -19.69 8.03
C ALA A 55 -4.50 -18.26 7.56
N ILE A 56 -5.48 -17.58 8.17
CA ILE A 56 -5.82 -16.19 7.83
C ILE A 56 -4.67 -15.26 8.21
N LYS A 57 -4.12 -15.41 9.42
CA LYS A 57 -2.97 -14.62 9.88
C LYS A 57 -1.75 -14.87 8.97
N ALA A 58 -1.50 -16.13 8.62
CA ALA A 58 -0.41 -16.49 7.70
C ALA A 58 -0.59 -15.84 6.31
N LEU A 59 -1.82 -15.85 5.76
CA LEU A 59 -2.15 -15.19 4.51
C LEU A 59 -1.86 -13.68 4.56
N LEU A 60 -2.29 -12.99 5.63
CA LEU A 60 -2.03 -11.56 5.80
C LEU A 60 -0.51 -11.27 5.79
N HIS A 61 0.29 -12.02 6.55
CA HIS A 61 1.74 -11.81 6.57
C HIS A 61 2.41 -12.21 5.25
N ALA A 62 1.90 -13.22 4.54
CA ALA A 62 2.39 -13.59 3.21
C ALA A 62 2.15 -12.45 2.21
N MET A 63 0.95 -11.86 2.20
CA MET A 63 0.63 -10.71 1.34
C MET A 63 1.49 -9.48 1.69
N MET A 64 1.81 -9.28 2.98
CA MET A 64 2.73 -8.25 3.44
C MET A 64 4.15 -8.49 2.88
N GLY A 65 4.65 -9.73 2.98
CA GLY A 65 5.94 -10.13 2.42
C GLY A 65 6.01 -9.92 0.91
N ILE A 66 4.96 -10.29 0.16
CA ILE A 66 4.86 -10.04 -1.28
C ILE A 66 4.97 -8.54 -1.59
N GLY A 67 4.28 -7.68 -0.83
CA GLY A 67 4.32 -6.23 -1.00
C GLY A 67 5.72 -5.65 -0.82
N ILE A 68 6.39 -6.01 0.27
CA ILE A 68 7.77 -5.54 0.58
C ILE A 68 8.74 -6.02 -0.50
N LEU A 69 8.75 -7.32 -0.80
CA LEU A 69 9.70 -7.90 -1.77
C LEU A 69 9.50 -7.30 -3.16
N ALA A 70 8.25 -7.03 -3.55
CA ALA A 70 7.96 -6.38 -4.81
C ALA A 70 8.46 -4.93 -4.84
N LEU A 71 8.22 -4.15 -3.78
CA LEU A 71 8.69 -2.75 -3.69
C LEU A 71 10.22 -2.66 -3.67
N VAL A 72 10.91 -3.49 -2.87
CA VAL A 72 12.38 -3.59 -2.87
C VAL A 72 12.90 -4.01 -4.24
N GLY A 73 12.25 -4.99 -4.87
CA GLY A 73 12.61 -5.43 -6.22
C GLY A 73 12.44 -4.34 -7.28
N LYS A 74 11.49 -3.41 -7.12
CA LYS A 74 11.35 -2.25 -8.02
C LYS A 74 12.41 -1.18 -7.74
N LEU A 75 12.68 -0.90 -6.46
CA LEU A 75 13.66 0.10 -6.04
C LEU A 75 15.09 -0.23 -6.46
N HIS A 76 15.40 -1.51 -6.70
CA HIS A 76 16.74 -1.97 -7.11
C HIS A 76 17.28 -1.32 -8.39
N LYS A 77 16.44 -0.72 -9.25
CA LYS A 77 16.92 -0.03 -10.46
C LYS A 77 17.64 1.30 -10.15
N TRP A 78 17.41 1.89 -8.97
CA TRP A 78 18.02 3.16 -8.51
C TRP A 78 17.93 4.33 -9.49
N ASP A 79 17.03 4.29 -10.48
CA ASP A 79 16.74 5.44 -11.31
C ASP A 79 15.86 6.44 -10.56
N GLU A 80 15.78 7.66 -11.08
CA GLU A 80 15.04 8.75 -10.45
C GLU A 80 13.57 8.38 -10.20
N SER A 81 12.95 7.71 -11.16
CA SER A 81 11.59 7.17 -11.05
C SER A 81 11.46 6.15 -9.91
N ALA A 82 12.38 5.19 -9.80
CA ALA A 82 12.37 4.18 -8.75
C ALA A 82 12.55 4.80 -7.37
N VAL A 83 13.46 5.77 -7.22
CA VAL A 83 13.69 6.44 -5.92
C VAL A 83 12.45 7.21 -5.47
N PHE A 84 11.87 8.03 -6.34
CA PHE A 84 10.71 8.85 -5.96
C PHE A 84 9.41 8.04 -5.84
N PHE A 85 9.08 7.20 -6.82
CA PHE A 85 7.82 6.47 -6.78
C PHE A 85 7.89 5.23 -5.90
N ASP A 86 8.89 4.37 -6.10
CA ASP A 86 9.00 3.10 -5.38
C ASP A 86 9.66 3.26 -4.00
N GLY A 87 10.59 4.20 -3.83
CA GLY A 87 11.17 4.52 -2.53
C GLY A 87 10.16 5.13 -1.56
N CYS A 88 9.36 6.11 -1.99
CA CYS A 88 8.27 6.65 -1.17
C CYS A 88 7.20 5.59 -0.91
N SER A 89 6.86 4.75 -1.89
CA SER A 89 5.93 3.64 -1.69
C SER A 89 6.43 2.65 -0.64
N LEU A 90 7.73 2.31 -0.67
CA LEU A 90 8.37 1.44 0.32
C LEU A 90 8.35 2.09 1.72
N GLY A 91 8.67 3.37 1.82
CA GLY A 91 8.59 4.12 3.08
C GLY A 91 7.18 4.10 3.67
N ALA A 92 6.16 4.39 2.86
CA ALA A 92 4.76 4.34 3.30
C ALA A 92 4.34 2.92 3.72
N PHE A 93 4.79 1.88 3.01
CA PHE A 93 4.48 0.49 3.33
C PHE A 93 5.14 0.07 4.65
N VAL A 94 6.42 0.40 4.86
CA VAL A 94 7.15 0.14 6.11
C VAL A 94 6.51 0.89 7.28
N PHE A 95 6.09 2.14 7.08
CA PHE A 95 5.36 2.88 8.10
C PHE A 95 4.01 2.21 8.42
N GLY A 96 3.31 1.68 7.42
CA GLY A 96 2.12 0.85 7.64
C GLY A 96 2.39 -0.41 8.46
N ILE A 97 3.53 -1.08 8.25
CA ILE A 97 3.97 -2.22 9.09
C ILE A 97 4.22 -1.77 10.53
N ALA A 98 4.82 -0.60 10.72
CA ALA A 98 5.02 -0.04 12.06
C ALA A 98 3.66 0.19 12.75
N VAL A 99 2.70 0.85 12.08
CA VAL A 99 1.34 1.02 12.61
C VAL A 99 0.68 -0.33 12.93
N TYR A 100 0.80 -1.31 12.05
CA TYR A 100 0.27 -2.66 12.29
C TYR A 100 0.86 -3.31 13.56
N THR A 101 2.19 -3.26 13.70
CA THR A 101 2.88 -3.94 14.80
C THR A 101 2.74 -3.22 16.14
N THR A 102 2.71 -1.88 16.14
CA THR A 102 2.70 -1.07 17.38
C THR A 102 1.33 -0.56 17.78
N VAL A 103 0.36 -0.54 16.86
CA VAL A 103 -1.02 -0.07 17.13
C VAL A 103 -1.99 -1.23 16.97
N THR A 104 -2.06 -1.85 15.79
CA THR A 104 -3.09 -2.86 15.50
C THR A 104 -2.98 -4.08 16.42
N ILE A 105 -1.79 -4.67 16.57
CA ILE A 105 -1.61 -5.87 17.39
C ILE A 105 -1.90 -5.61 18.88
N PRO A 106 -1.31 -4.58 19.53
CA PRO A 106 -1.58 -4.31 20.94
C PRO A 106 -3.06 -3.98 21.19
N SER A 107 -3.68 -3.11 20.37
CA SER A 107 -5.08 -2.78 20.54
C SER A 107 -5.99 -4.01 20.43
N LEU A 108 -5.75 -4.89 19.45
CA LEU A 108 -6.51 -6.14 19.33
C LEU A 108 -6.38 -7.04 20.57
N ARG A 109 -5.20 -7.09 21.19
CA ARG A 109 -4.99 -7.85 22.43
C ARG A 109 -5.80 -7.24 23.58
N THR A 110 -5.73 -5.93 23.80
CA THR A 110 -6.51 -5.26 24.85
C THR A 110 -8.02 -5.45 24.66
N ILE A 111 -8.51 -5.46 23.42
CA ILE A 111 -9.93 -5.65 23.12
C ILE A 111 -10.40 -7.07 23.44
N VAL A 112 -9.61 -8.10 23.09
CA VAL A 112 -10.08 -9.50 23.08
C VAL A 112 -9.57 -10.32 24.27
N ASP A 113 -8.36 -10.02 24.75
CA ASP A 113 -7.69 -10.70 25.85
C ASP A 113 -7.13 -9.65 26.85
N PRO A 114 -8.02 -8.88 27.52
CA PRO A 114 -7.61 -7.86 28.48
C PRO A 114 -6.94 -8.48 29.71
N VAL A 115 -5.87 -7.85 30.18
CA VAL A 115 -5.15 -8.30 31.38
C VAL A 115 -5.96 -7.99 32.62
N VAL A 116 -6.41 -9.04 33.31
CA VAL A 116 -7.24 -8.95 34.52
C VAL A 116 -6.56 -8.09 35.59
N GLY A 117 -7.27 -7.07 36.07
CA GLY A 117 -6.78 -6.14 37.10
C GLY A 117 -5.86 -5.04 36.60
N ILE A 118 -5.58 -4.99 35.29
CA ILE A 118 -4.85 -3.91 34.63
C ILE A 118 -5.74 -3.22 33.60
N ASP A 119 -6.23 -3.97 32.62
CA ASP A 119 -7.07 -3.44 31.54
C ASP A 119 -8.51 -3.31 32.03
N THR A 120 -9.00 -2.07 32.09
CA THR A 120 -10.37 -1.74 32.42
C THR A 120 -11.26 -1.72 31.18
N ARG A 121 -12.58 -1.63 31.37
CA ARG A 121 -13.51 -1.48 30.25
C ARG A 121 -13.23 -0.23 29.42
N ASP A 122 -12.82 0.86 30.06
CA ASP A 122 -12.49 2.11 29.38
C ASP A 122 -11.23 1.95 28.50
N ASP A 123 -10.24 1.19 28.97
CA ASP A 123 -9.03 0.88 28.18
C ASP A 123 -9.37 0.07 26.93
N GLN A 124 -10.32 -0.86 27.01
CA GLN A 124 -10.79 -1.60 25.83
C GLN A 124 -11.51 -0.70 24.83
N ILE A 125 -12.34 0.24 25.31
CA ILE A 125 -13.03 1.21 24.47
C ILE A 125 -12.02 2.13 23.78
N GLU A 126 -11.02 2.61 24.51
CA GLU A 126 -9.93 3.41 23.95
C GLU A 126 -9.14 2.61 22.93
N ALA A 127 -8.82 1.34 23.21
CA ALA A 127 -8.12 0.45 22.29
C ALA A 127 -8.89 0.28 20.96
N VAL A 128 -10.23 0.14 20.99
CA VAL A 128 -11.04 0.11 19.75
C VAL A 128 -10.91 1.42 18.98
N ARG A 129 -11.00 2.58 19.65
CA ARG A 129 -10.88 3.88 18.97
C ARG A 129 -9.50 4.08 18.34
N VAL A 130 -8.44 3.69 19.07
CA VAL A 130 -7.05 3.71 18.61
C VAL A 130 -6.86 2.78 17.42
N LEU A 131 -7.42 1.57 17.47
CA LEU A 131 -7.40 0.61 16.37
C LEU A 131 -8.11 1.15 15.12
N SER A 132 -9.32 1.69 15.27
CA SER A 132 -10.09 2.29 14.18
C SER A 132 -9.35 3.48 13.53
N ALA A 133 -8.72 4.33 14.35
CA ALA A 133 -7.88 5.42 13.84
C ALA A 133 -6.64 4.90 13.10
N GLY A 134 -5.98 3.87 13.64
CA GLY A 134 -4.86 3.18 12.99
C GLY A 134 -5.23 2.61 11.63
N ASN A 135 -6.40 1.98 11.50
CA ASN A 135 -6.92 1.48 10.23
C ASN A 135 -7.15 2.63 9.22
N THR A 136 -7.66 3.78 9.68
CA THR A 136 -7.84 4.95 8.81
C THR A 136 -6.50 5.48 8.29
N ILE A 137 -5.47 5.52 9.14
CA ILE A 137 -4.10 5.88 8.73
C ILE A 137 -3.58 4.88 7.68
N LEU A 138 -3.78 3.58 7.89
CA LEU A 138 -3.38 2.54 6.93
C LEU A 138 -4.07 2.71 5.57
N VAL A 139 -5.37 3.05 5.54
CA VAL A 139 -6.09 3.33 4.29
C VAL A 139 -5.44 4.48 3.53
N VAL A 140 -5.07 5.57 4.22
CA VAL A 140 -4.41 6.72 3.60
C VAL A 140 -3.04 6.34 3.04
N LEU A 141 -2.22 5.61 3.81
CA LEU A 141 -0.88 5.17 3.38
C LEU A 141 -0.93 4.25 2.16
N LEU A 142 -1.81 3.25 2.20
CA LEU A 142 -1.99 2.30 1.10
C LEU A 142 -2.62 2.97 -0.13
N GLY A 143 -3.55 3.90 0.06
CA GLY A 143 -4.10 4.75 -1.00
C GLY A 143 -3.02 5.61 -1.66
N ALA A 144 -2.13 6.22 -0.87
CA ALA A 144 -0.99 6.98 -1.40
C ALA A 144 -0.07 6.10 -2.25
N ILE A 145 0.17 4.84 -1.84
CA ILE A 145 0.93 3.89 -2.66
C ILE A 145 0.22 3.64 -4.00
N LEU A 146 -1.09 3.42 -4.03
CA LEU A 146 -1.81 3.27 -5.30
C LEU A 146 -1.66 4.49 -6.22
N VAL A 147 -1.75 5.69 -5.65
CA VAL A 147 -1.54 6.94 -6.41
C VAL A 147 -0.12 7.00 -6.97
N MET A 148 0.90 6.65 -6.18
CA MET A 148 2.29 6.62 -6.63
C MET A 148 2.53 5.57 -7.73
N GLN A 149 1.97 4.37 -7.58
CA GLN A 149 2.09 3.31 -8.59
C GLN A 149 1.38 3.67 -9.91
N GLY A 150 0.24 4.37 -9.83
CA GLY A 150 -0.46 4.94 -10.99
C GLY A 150 0.31 6.09 -11.62
N GLY A 151 0.87 6.98 -10.80
CA GLY A 151 1.68 8.12 -11.23
C GLY A 151 2.96 7.67 -11.96
N GLN A 152 3.63 6.64 -11.46
CA GLN A 152 4.81 6.07 -12.13
C GLN A 152 4.48 5.47 -13.50
N GLU A 153 3.37 4.74 -13.61
CA GLU A 153 2.93 4.19 -14.90
C GLU A 153 2.51 5.30 -15.87
N TYR A 154 1.88 6.37 -15.37
CA TYR A 154 1.56 7.55 -16.18
C TYR A 154 2.83 8.25 -16.68
N ALA A 155 3.79 8.54 -15.80
CA ALA A 155 5.07 9.17 -16.15
C ALA A 155 5.81 8.36 -17.23
N LYS A 156 5.90 7.04 -17.04
CA LYS A 156 6.50 6.13 -18.01
C LYS A 156 5.81 6.16 -19.38
N ARG A 157 4.48 6.25 -19.41
CA ARG A 157 3.72 6.34 -20.67
C ARG A 157 3.94 7.67 -21.38
N VAL A 158 4.08 8.76 -20.63
CA VAL A 158 4.38 10.08 -21.19
C VAL A 158 5.80 10.10 -21.76
N GLU A 159 6.80 9.65 -21.01
CA GLU A 159 8.19 9.54 -21.47
C GLU A 159 8.32 8.69 -22.74
N ALA A 160 7.63 7.54 -22.79
CA ALA A 160 7.64 6.68 -23.97
C ALA A 160 7.04 7.36 -25.22
N ARG A 161 6.02 8.20 -25.05
CA ARG A 161 5.41 8.97 -26.15
C ARG A 161 6.34 10.07 -26.65
N GLU A 162 7.01 10.78 -25.74
CA GLU A 162 7.95 11.84 -26.12
C GLU A 162 9.19 11.26 -26.81
N LEU A 163 9.77 10.18 -26.29
CA LEU A 163 10.89 9.50 -26.94
C LEU A 163 10.54 9.02 -28.36
N ALA A 164 9.34 8.50 -28.57
CA ALA A 164 8.89 8.07 -29.89
C ALA A 164 8.81 9.23 -30.90
N LYS A 165 8.38 10.42 -30.47
CA LYS A 165 8.37 11.62 -31.33
C LYS A 165 9.78 12.07 -31.71
N VAL A 166 10.70 12.06 -30.75
CA VAL A 166 12.11 12.43 -30.99
C VAL A 166 12.75 11.46 -31.98
N LEU A 167 12.57 10.15 -31.80
CA LEU A 167 13.09 9.14 -32.73
C LEU A 167 12.47 9.26 -34.12
N ALA A 168 11.18 9.55 -34.23
CA ALA A 168 10.52 9.77 -35.53
C ALA A 168 11.06 11.02 -36.25
N ALA A 169 11.30 12.12 -35.51
CA ALA A 169 11.88 13.33 -36.07
C ALA A 169 13.34 13.12 -36.52
N GLU A 170 14.13 12.38 -35.73
CA GLU A 170 15.53 12.06 -36.05
C GLU A 170 15.62 11.15 -37.27
N ASN A 171 14.80 10.09 -37.35
CA ASN A 171 14.75 9.22 -38.53
C ASN A 171 14.27 9.96 -39.78
N ALA A 172 13.32 10.89 -39.65
CA ALA A 172 12.91 11.75 -40.77
C ALA A 172 14.02 12.71 -41.24
N SER A 173 14.93 13.11 -40.34
CA SER A 173 16.12 13.91 -40.69
C SER A 173 17.22 13.06 -41.33
N VAL A 174 17.34 11.78 -40.96
CA VAL A 174 18.24 10.80 -41.59
C VAL A 174 17.82 10.50 -43.03
N ASP A 175 16.52 10.34 -43.30
CA ASP A 175 16.02 10.17 -44.68
C ASP A 175 16.35 11.37 -45.59
N GLN A 176 16.57 12.56 -45.02
CA GLN A 176 16.99 13.77 -45.76
C GLN A 176 18.51 13.86 -45.98
N ASN A 177 19.30 13.03 -45.27
CA ASN A 177 20.76 12.95 -45.43
C ASN A 177 21.19 11.49 -45.61
N PRO A 178 21.31 10.97 -46.85
CA PRO A 178 21.53 9.55 -47.13
C PRO A 178 22.83 8.93 -46.59
N ASN A 179 23.70 9.73 -45.96
CA ASN A 179 24.91 9.28 -45.27
C ASN A 179 24.74 9.13 -43.75
N ALA A 180 23.59 9.49 -43.16
CA ALA A 180 23.34 9.31 -41.74
C ALA A 180 22.76 7.92 -41.46
N ALA A 181 23.21 7.26 -40.38
CA ALA A 181 22.69 5.97 -39.98
C ALA A 181 21.38 6.12 -39.18
N PRO A 182 20.37 5.24 -39.38
CA PRO A 182 19.15 5.28 -38.59
C PRO A 182 19.43 4.89 -37.13
N VAL A 183 18.84 5.65 -36.18
CA VAL A 183 19.05 5.43 -34.74
C VAL A 183 17.96 4.51 -34.18
N SER A 184 18.38 3.47 -33.47
CA SER A 184 17.45 2.50 -32.86
C SER A 184 16.95 2.96 -31.49
N ALA A 185 15.73 2.54 -31.11
CA ALA A 185 15.17 2.84 -29.80
C ALA A 185 15.95 2.25 -28.61
N SER A 186 16.89 1.33 -28.87
CA SER A 186 17.82 0.77 -27.87
C SER A 186 18.98 1.71 -27.54
N GLU A 187 19.54 2.43 -28.52
CA GLU A 187 20.74 3.26 -28.32
C GLU A 187 20.49 4.48 -27.43
N LYS A 188 19.25 5.01 -27.40
CA LYS A 188 18.87 6.13 -26.50
C LYS A 188 18.42 5.71 -25.11
N LYS A 189 18.22 4.41 -24.84
CA LYS A 189 17.83 3.91 -23.51
C LYS A 189 19.01 3.71 -22.56
N GLU A 190 20.24 3.74 -23.07
CA GLU A 190 21.48 3.59 -22.29
C GLU A 190 22.15 4.92 -21.91
N GLN A 191 21.55 6.06 -22.29
CA GLN A 191 22.00 7.40 -21.87
C GLN A 191 21.07 8.01 -20.81
#